data_AF-A0A952K8B7-F1
#
_entry.id   AF-A0A952K8B7-F1
#
_cell.length_a   1.000
_cell.length_b   1.000
_cell.length_c   1.000
_cell.angle_alpha   90.00
_cell.angle_beta   90.00
_cell.angle_gamma   90.00
#
_symmetry.space_group_name_H-M   'P 1'
#
loop_
_entity.id
_entity.type
_entity.pdbx_description
1 polymer ?
#
loop_
_entity_poly.entity_id
_entity_poly.type
_entity_poly.pdbx_seq_one_letter_code
_entity_poly.pdbx_strand_id
1 'polypeptide(L)' 'GPDVQVLCRASGHIVAVRQGRMLATAFHPEMTGDRRIHKLFVDLL' A
#
# COMPACT_ATOMS: atom_id res chain seq x y z
N GLY A 1 5.66 -10.48 -8.39
CA GLY A 1 6.44 -10.51 -9.64
C GLY A 1 7.62 -9.55 -9.54
N PRO A 2 8.50 -9.51 -10.54
CA PRO A 2 9.70 -8.66 -10.53
C PRO A 2 9.38 -7.16 -10.42
N ASP A 3 8.23 -6.71 -10.95
CA ASP A 3 7.84 -5.29 -10.93
C ASP A 3 7.05 -4.87 -9.67
N VAL A 4 6.93 -5.75 -8.67
CA VAL A 4 6.22 -5.44 -7.43
C VAL A 4 7.17 -4.72 -6.47
N GLN A 5 6.83 -3.48 -6.15
CA GLN A 5 7.52 -2.70 -5.13
C GLN A 5 6.94 -3.00 -3.75
N VAL A 6 7.79 -3.38 -2.80
CA VAL A 6 7.42 -3.50 -1.38
C VAL A 6 7.48 -2.12 -0.74
N LEU A 7 6.35 -1.66 -0.20
CA LEU A 7 6.23 -0.35 0.45
C LEU A 7 6.36 -0.43 1.98
N CYS A 8 5.90 -1.54 2.57
CA CYS A 8 5.92 -1.72 4.01
C CYS A 8 6.04 -3.21 4.39
N ARG A 9 6.75 -3.47 5.49
CA ARG A 9 6.79 -4.76 6.17
C ARG A 9 6.37 -4.61 7.62
N ALA A 10 5.59 -5.56 8.13
CA ALA A 10 5.24 -5.67 9.54
C ALA A 10 5.59 -7.08 10.02
N SER A 11 6.37 -7.18 11.10
CA SER A 11 6.82 -8.47 11.65
C SER A 11 7.41 -9.41 10.59
N GLY A 12 8.22 -8.86 9.67
CA GLY A 12 8.85 -9.61 8.56
C GLY A 12 7.96 -9.83 7.34
N HIS A 13 6.64 -9.71 7.46
CA HIS A 13 5.68 -9.94 6.38
C HIS A 13 5.48 -8.68 5.54
N ILE A 14 5.30 -8.85 4.23
CA ILE A 14 4.94 -7.75 3.33
C ILE A 14 3.47 -7.42 3.55
N VAL A 15 3.17 -6.16 3.88
CA VAL A 15 1.79 -5.72 4.20
C VAL A 15 1.27 -4.58 3.33
N ALA A 16 2.14 -3.95 2.54
CA ALA A 16 1.74 -3.01 1.50
C ALA A 16 2.68 -3.13 0.29
N VAL A 17 2.09 -3.18 -0.90
CA VAL A 17 2.81 -3.29 -2.18
C VAL A 17 2.21 -2.38 -3.25
N ARG A 18 3.01 -2.05 -4.25
CA ARG A 18 2.59 -1.37 -5.46
C ARG A 18 3.11 -2.08 -6.70
N GLN A 19 2.31 -2.14 -7.75
CA GLN A 19 2.73 -2.56 -9.09
C GLN A 19 2.07 -1.66 -10.13
N GLY A 20 2.85 -0.78 -10.77
CA GLY A 20 2.30 0.24 -11.68
C GLY A 20 1.30 1.16 -10.96
N ARG A 21 0.04 1.14 -11.41
CA ARG A 21 -1.10 1.89 -10.84
C ARG A 21 -1.92 1.09 -9.81
N MET A 22 -1.49 -0.14 -9.49
CA MET A 22 -2.13 -0.96 -8.46
C MET A 22 -1.47 -0.74 -7.11
N LEU A 23 -2.28 -0.54 -6.08
CA LEU A 23 -1.89 -0.49 -4.68
C LEU A 23 -2.66 -1.57 -3.91
N ALA A 24 -1.99 -2.34 -3.07
CA ALA A 24 -2.62 -3.37 -2.25
C ALA A 24 -2.07 -3.35 -0.82
N THR A 25 -2.97 -3.53 0.17
CA THR A 25 -2.65 -3.60 1.60
C THR A 25 -3.25 -4.86 2.21
N ALA A 26 -2.55 -5.45 3.19
CA ALA A 26 -3.04 -6.57 4.01
C ALA A 26 -3.78 -6.11 5.27
N PHE A 27 -4.07 -4.81 5.36
CA PHE A 27 -4.75 -4.14 6.47
C PHE A 27 -5.75 -3.13 5.91
N HIS A 28 -6.60 -2.63 6.79
CA HIS A 28 -7.65 -1.66 6.51
C HIS A 28 -7.17 -0.22 6.77
N PRO A 29 -6.60 0.50 5.79
CA PRO A 29 -6.17 1.90 5.99
C PRO A 29 -7.30 2.82 6.42
N GLU A 30 -8.55 2.47 6.12
CA GLU A 30 -9.78 3.19 6.46
C GLU A 30 -10.18 3.08 7.94
N MET A 31 -9.66 2.10 8.67
CA MET A 31 -9.94 1.93 10.11
C MET A 31 -9.17 2.94 10.99
N THR A 32 -8.41 3.84 10.38
CA THR A 32 -7.72 4.94 11.07
C THR A 32 -8.14 6.28 10.47
N GLY A 33 -7.90 7.37 11.19
CA GLY A 33 -8.10 8.73 10.65
C GLY A 33 -7.00 9.19 9.68
N ASP A 34 -5.96 8.37 9.47
CA ASP A 34 -4.80 8.74 8.65
C ASP A 34 -5.07 8.52 7.16
N ARG A 35 -4.97 9.60 6.38
CA ARG A 35 -5.31 9.60 4.95
C ARG A 35 -4.11 9.38 4.04
N ARG A 36 -2.90 9.14 4.55
CA ARG A 36 -1.69 9.03 3.72
C ARG A 36 -1.77 7.91 2.68
N ILE A 37 -2.34 6.75 3.04
CA ILE A 37 -2.52 5.64 2.08
C ILE A 37 -3.58 5.96 1.03
N HIS A 38 -4.69 6.60 1.43
CA HIS A 38 -5.73 7.06 0.50
C HIS A 38 -5.18 8.13 -0.46
N LYS A 39 -4.37 9.06 0.04
CA LYS A 39 -3.69 10.06 -0.78
C LYS A 39 -2.73 9.40 -1.76
N LEU A 40 -1.92 8.42 -1.31
CA LEU A 40 -1.04 7.66 -2.19
C LEU A 40 -1.83 6.99 -3.32
N PHE A 41 -3.00 6.40 -3.03
CA PHE A 41 -3.85 5.80 -4.05
C PHE A 41 -4.36 6.83 -5.07
N VAL A 42 -4.87 7.98 -4.62
CA VAL A 42 -5.34 9.06 -5.51
C VAL A 42 -4.22 9.62 -6.37
N ASP A 43 -3.01 9.76 -5.82
CA ASP A 43 -1.84 10.26 -6.54
C ASP A 43 -1.35 9.26 -7.65
N LEU A 44 -1.90 8.04 -7.72
CA LEU A 44 -1.64 7.07 -8.81
C LEU A 44 -2.60 7.21 -10.01
N LEU A 45 -3.64 8.04 -9.90
CA LEU A 45 -4.57 8.35 -10.99
C LEU A 45 -3.89 9.18 -12.09
#